data_AF-A0A7X6X8H3-F1
#
_entry.id   AF-A0A7X6X8H3-F1
#
_cell.length_a   1.000
_cell.length_b   1.000
_cell.length_c   1.000
_cell.angle_alpha   90.00
_cell.angle_beta   90.00
_cell.angle_gamma   90.00
#
_symmetry.space_group_name_H-M   'P 1'
#
loop_
_entity.id
_entity.type
_entity.pdbx_description
1 polymer ?
#
loop_
_entity_poly.entity_id
_entity_poly.type
_entity_poly.pdbx_seq_one_letter_code
_entity_poly.pdbx_strand_id
1 'polypeptide(L)'
;MIYFIYSSDVSWVEQAIQKKAKMLNSLDLQPIVFSGSFSVDELMLEVDMKSLFDSKKFIIVRNMIGFNTAKVLADDQYKKIEFLLKEPPKDVDIVFTLDGNKPDGKRKLTKLFKKHSDYTIHEGLDTQDINGLLQQLIHQNQLQLSTEAQRLLARFCVTQTDVVAAINKLKLIEGTIDESLVIKLVSDQRESMIYEL
;
A
#
# COMPACT_ATOMS: atom_id res chain seq x y z
N MET A 1 -14.34 9.20 -8.25
CA MET A 1 -13.97 9.58 -6.85
C MET A 1 -12.44 9.52 -6.71
N ILE A 2 -11.83 10.35 -5.83
CA ILE A 2 -10.36 10.41 -5.71
C ILE A 2 -9.89 10.02 -4.30
N TYR A 3 -8.91 9.13 -4.26
CA TYR A 3 -8.25 8.65 -3.04
C TYR A 3 -6.78 9.00 -3.06
N PHE A 4 -6.23 9.26 -1.88
CA PHE A 4 -4.79 9.36 -1.67
C PHE A 4 -4.37 8.38 -0.59
N ILE A 5 -3.42 7.52 -0.89
CA ILE A 5 -2.92 6.49 0.03
C ILE A 5 -1.42 6.68 0.17
N TYR A 6 -0.96 6.91 1.39
CA TYR A 6 0.47 6.87 1.71
C TYR A 6 0.77 5.69 2.62
N SER A 7 1.87 4.99 2.36
CA SER A 7 2.46 4.07 3.32
C SER A 7 3.99 4.03 3.21
N SER A 8 4.66 3.84 4.34
CA SER A 8 6.09 3.49 4.32
C SER A 8 6.34 2.05 3.88
N ASP A 9 5.31 1.18 3.95
CA ASP A 9 5.32 -0.21 3.48
C ASP A 9 4.48 -0.34 2.20
N VAL A 10 5.12 -0.76 1.11
CA VAL A 10 4.50 -0.92 -0.22
C VAL A 10 3.37 -1.97 -0.20
N SER A 11 3.50 -3.02 0.60
CA SER A 11 2.48 -4.09 0.67
C SER A 11 1.13 -3.56 1.15
N TRP A 12 1.15 -2.56 2.04
CA TRP A 12 -0.05 -1.89 2.52
C TRP A 12 -0.70 -1.04 1.45
N VAL A 13 0.09 -0.41 0.60
CA VAL A 13 -0.44 0.35 -0.54
C VAL A 13 -1.20 -0.59 -1.46
N GLU A 14 -0.65 -1.76 -1.78
CA GLU A 14 -1.35 -2.77 -2.59
C GLU A 14 -2.65 -3.26 -1.95
N GLN A 15 -2.60 -3.62 -0.67
CA GLN A 15 -3.79 -4.09 0.04
C GLN A 15 -4.86 -2.99 0.12
N ALA A 16 -4.46 -1.74 0.33
CA ALA A 16 -5.36 -0.61 0.37
C ALA A 16 -5.97 -0.32 -1.01
N ILE A 17 -5.19 -0.40 -2.09
CA ILE A 17 -5.70 -0.31 -3.47
C ILE A 17 -6.74 -1.41 -3.70
N GLN A 18 -6.43 -2.68 -3.40
CA GLN A 18 -7.34 -3.81 -3.61
C GLN A 18 -8.63 -3.64 -2.81
N LYS A 19 -8.53 -3.18 -1.55
CA LYS A 19 -9.69 -2.90 -0.72
C LYS A 19 -10.56 -1.79 -1.31
N LYS A 20 -9.96 -0.70 -1.81
CA LYS A 20 -10.70 0.39 -2.45
C LYS A 20 -11.32 -0.07 -3.78
N ALA A 21 -10.60 -0.82 -4.60
CA ALA A 21 -11.13 -1.41 -5.84
C ALA A 21 -12.37 -2.27 -5.57
N LYS A 22 -12.33 -3.12 -4.52
CA LYS A 22 -13.49 -3.90 -4.09
C LYS A 22 -14.66 -3.02 -3.63
N MET A 23 -14.40 -1.99 -2.83
CA MET A 23 -15.46 -1.07 -2.36
C MET A 23 -16.12 -0.28 -3.50
N LEU A 24 -15.37 -0.02 -4.57
CA LEU A 24 -15.83 0.73 -5.74
C LEU A 24 -16.52 -0.14 -6.80
N ASN A 25 -16.60 -1.46 -6.58
CA ASN A 25 -16.99 -2.46 -7.59
C ASN A 25 -16.10 -2.41 -8.85
N SER A 26 -14.82 -2.06 -8.67
CA SER A 26 -13.83 -1.93 -9.72
C SER A 26 -12.85 -3.11 -9.76
N LEU A 27 -13.15 -4.21 -9.06
CA LEU A 27 -12.25 -5.36 -8.97
C LEU A 27 -12.08 -6.08 -10.31
N ASP A 28 -13.15 -6.12 -11.10
CA ASP A 28 -13.16 -6.74 -12.43
C ASP A 28 -12.66 -5.79 -13.53
N LEU A 29 -12.43 -4.51 -13.19
CA LEU A 29 -11.88 -3.53 -14.11
C LEU A 29 -10.36 -3.68 -14.17
N GLN A 30 -9.80 -3.65 -15.37
CA GLN A 30 -8.35 -3.58 -15.52
C GLN A 30 -7.89 -2.15 -15.17
N PRO A 31 -7.06 -1.96 -14.12
CA PRO A 31 -6.59 -0.64 -13.75
C PRO A 31 -5.63 -0.08 -14.79
N ILE A 32 -5.77 1.21 -15.10
CA ILE A 32 -4.76 1.97 -15.83
C ILE A 32 -3.76 2.52 -14.82
N VAL A 33 -2.49 2.14 -14.95
CA VAL A 33 -1.46 2.45 -13.95
C VAL A 33 -0.46 3.44 -14.51
N PHE A 34 -0.38 4.61 -13.88
CA PHE A 34 0.67 5.59 -14.08
C PHE A 34 1.75 5.41 -13.00
N SER A 35 2.98 5.11 -13.41
CA SER A 35 4.13 4.99 -12.52
C SER A 35 5.39 5.54 -13.18
N GLY A 36 6.39 5.95 -12.39
CA GLY A 36 7.64 6.49 -12.92
C GLY A 36 7.48 7.89 -13.52
N SER A 37 8.06 8.11 -14.70
CA SER A 37 8.14 9.42 -15.37
C SER A 37 6.95 9.71 -16.29
N PHE A 38 5.73 9.53 -15.79
CA PHE A 38 4.53 9.93 -16.53
C PHE A 38 4.36 11.45 -16.53
N SER A 39 3.67 11.98 -17.54
CA SER A 39 3.27 13.39 -17.59
C SER A 39 1.87 13.59 -17.04
N VAL A 40 1.63 14.75 -16.40
CA VAL A 40 0.27 15.12 -15.96
C VAL A 40 -0.67 15.24 -17.15
N ASP A 41 -0.17 15.59 -18.33
CA ASP A 41 -0.99 15.69 -19.55
C ASP A 41 -1.52 14.34 -20.01
N GLU A 42 -0.70 13.29 -19.96
CA GLU A 42 -1.14 11.91 -20.24
C GLU A 42 -2.20 11.46 -19.23
N LEU A 43 -2.01 11.77 -17.94
CA LEU A 43 -3.01 11.48 -16.91
C LEU A 43 -4.34 12.18 -17.22
N MET A 44 -4.32 13.48 -17.53
CA MET A 44 -5.54 14.23 -17.82
C MET A 44 -6.25 13.72 -19.08
N LEU A 45 -5.48 13.41 -20.13
CA LEU A 45 -6.02 12.82 -21.35
C LEU A 45 -6.71 11.48 -21.05
N GLU A 46 -6.06 10.62 -20.28
CA GLU A 46 -6.65 9.35 -19.88
C GLU A 46 -7.89 9.55 -19.03
N VAL A 47 -7.92 10.53 -18.13
CA VAL A 47 -9.09 10.86 -17.32
C VAL A 47 -10.28 11.30 -18.19
N ASP A 48 -10.03 12.09 -19.24
CA ASP A 48 -11.08 12.61 -20.13
C ASP A 48 -11.62 11.59 -21.15
N MET A 49 -10.84 10.57 -21.51
CA MET A 49 -11.26 9.54 -22.47
C MET A 49 -12.37 8.66 -21.90
N LYS A 50 -13.51 8.48 -22.58
CA LYS A 50 -14.55 7.55 -22.10
C LYS A 50 -14.06 6.10 -22.16
N SER A 51 -14.42 5.30 -21.15
CA SER A 51 -14.24 3.85 -21.27
C SER A 51 -15.08 3.31 -22.42
N LEU A 52 -14.50 2.42 -23.22
CA LEU A 52 -15.16 1.82 -24.38
C LEU A 52 -16.09 0.66 -24.00
N PHE A 53 -15.77 -0.05 -22.92
CA PHE A 53 -16.44 -1.30 -22.54
C PHE A 53 -17.08 -1.24 -21.16
N ASP A 54 -16.57 -0.38 -20.28
CA ASP A 54 -16.99 -0.33 -18.89
C ASP A 54 -17.78 0.95 -18.58
N SER A 55 -18.69 0.85 -17.60
CA SER A 55 -19.41 2.02 -17.09
C SER A 55 -18.52 3.00 -16.32
N LYS A 56 -17.31 2.55 -15.94
CA LYS A 56 -16.34 3.31 -15.16
C LYS A 56 -14.91 2.94 -15.53
N LYS A 57 -13.97 3.85 -15.25
CA LYS A 57 -12.52 3.58 -15.28
C LYS A 57 -11.94 3.58 -13.88
N PHE A 58 -10.92 2.77 -13.69
CA PHE A 58 -10.11 2.75 -12.48
C PHE A 58 -8.66 3.09 -12.81
N ILE A 59 -8.16 4.19 -12.26
CA ILE A 59 -6.82 4.72 -12.53
C ILE A 59 -6.01 4.71 -11.24
N ILE A 60 -4.77 4.22 -11.32
CA ILE A 60 -3.82 4.21 -10.21
C ILE A 60 -2.65 5.11 -10.60
N VAL A 61 -2.32 6.09 -9.76
CA VAL A 61 -1.19 7.02 -9.96
C VAL A 61 -0.19 6.83 -8.85
N ARG A 62 0.96 6.23 -9.16
CA ARG A 62 1.99 5.88 -8.19
C ARG A 62 3.08 6.94 -8.12
N ASN A 63 3.44 7.33 -6.90
CA ASN A 63 4.63 8.11 -6.57
C ASN A 63 4.77 9.41 -7.38
N MET A 64 3.66 10.13 -7.52
CA MET A 64 3.67 11.44 -8.18
C MET A 64 4.62 12.42 -7.48
N ILE A 65 5.33 13.24 -8.25
CA ILE A 65 6.24 14.25 -7.69
C ILE A 65 5.50 15.36 -6.93
N GLY A 66 6.23 16.08 -6.08
CA GLY A 66 5.70 17.25 -5.38
C GLY A 66 5.23 17.01 -3.94
N PHE A 67 5.20 15.76 -3.46
CA PHE A 67 4.85 15.46 -2.06
C PHE A 67 6.04 15.47 -1.10
N ASN A 68 7.19 14.94 -1.49
CA ASN A 68 8.37 14.79 -0.64
C ASN A 68 9.69 15.15 -1.35
N THR A 69 9.72 15.19 -2.68
CA THR A 69 10.93 15.47 -3.47
C THR A 69 11.19 16.97 -3.64
N ALA A 70 12.45 17.35 -3.91
CA ALA A 70 12.79 18.71 -4.31
C ALA A 70 12.13 19.12 -5.63
N LYS A 71 11.79 18.14 -6.49
CA LYS A 71 11.03 18.37 -7.72
C LYS A 71 9.58 18.73 -7.39
N VAL A 72 9.11 19.80 -7.99
CA VAL A 72 7.73 20.28 -7.91
C VAL A 72 7.08 20.20 -9.29
N LEU A 73 5.76 20.03 -9.31
CA LEU A 73 4.98 20.18 -10.53
C LEU A 73 5.13 21.61 -11.06
N ALA A 74 5.15 21.76 -12.38
CA ALA A 74 5.01 23.06 -13.01
C ALA A 74 3.63 23.68 -12.68
N ASP A 75 3.51 25.00 -12.76
CA ASP A 75 2.28 25.70 -12.37
C ASP A 75 1.04 25.27 -13.18
N ASP A 76 1.21 24.96 -14.46
CA ASP A 76 0.13 24.46 -15.32
C ASP A 76 -0.29 23.04 -14.92
N GLN A 77 0.68 22.16 -14.62
CA GLN A 77 0.45 20.81 -14.14
C GLN A 77 -0.24 20.82 -12.78
N TYR A 78 0.18 21.69 -11.87
CA TYR A 78 -0.47 21.89 -10.58
C TYR A 78 -1.94 22.29 -10.76
N LYS A 79 -2.23 23.25 -11.66
CA LYS A 79 -3.61 23.68 -11.94
C LYS A 79 -4.47 22.56 -12.51
N LYS A 80 -3.92 21.69 -13.36
CA LYS A 80 -4.61 20.51 -13.90
C LYS A 80 -4.99 19.53 -12.78
N ILE A 81 -4.05 19.19 -11.89
CA ILE A 81 -4.32 18.34 -10.73
C ILE A 81 -5.31 19.00 -9.76
N GLU A 82 -5.19 20.31 -9.55
CA GLU A 82 -6.14 21.07 -8.73
C GLU A 82 -7.55 21.05 -9.29
N PHE A 83 -7.70 21.21 -10.60
CA PHE A 83 -8.99 21.08 -11.27
C PHE A 83 -9.57 19.67 -11.10
N LEU A 84 -8.76 18.64 -11.39
CA LEU A 84 -9.16 17.24 -11.24
C LEU A 84 -9.65 16.91 -9.83
N LEU A 85 -8.97 17.42 -8.80
CA LEU A 85 -9.34 17.19 -7.40
C LEU A 85 -10.63 17.93 -7.00
N LYS A 86 -10.87 19.12 -7.53
CA LYS A 86 -12.08 19.90 -7.23
C LYS A 86 -13.30 19.39 -7.97
N GLU A 87 -13.12 19.00 -9.23
CA GLU A 87 -14.18 18.54 -10.14
C GLU A 87 -13.85 17.14 -10.66
N PRO A 88 -13.84 16.11 -9.80
CA PRO A 88 -13.53 14.75 -10.23
C PRO A 88 -14.63 14.21 -11.15
N PRO A 89 -14.28 13.50 -12.23
CA PRO A 89 -15.28 12.85 -13.07
C PRO A 89 -16.07 11.80 -12.29
N LYS A 90 -17.34 11.63 -12.67
CA LYS A 90 -18.26 10.70 -11.98
C LYS A 90 -18.02 9.24 -12.36
N ASP A 91 -17.48 9.01 -13.55
CA ASP A 91 -17.21 7.73 -14.17
C ASP A 91 -15.73 7.30 -14.04
N VAL A 92 -14.92 8.08 -13.32
CA VAL A 92 -13.51 7.77 -13.10
C VAL A 92 -13.20 7.72 -11.61
N ASP A 93 -12.71 6.57 -11.18
CA ASP A 93 -12.19 6.38 -9.84
C ASP A 93 -10.65 6.38 -9.89
N ILE A 94 -10.02 7.27 -9.12
CA ILE A 94 -8.57 7.50 -9.18
C ILE A 94 -7.97 7.29 -7.79
N VAL A 95 -6.89 6.50 -7.72
CA VAL A 95 -6.12 6.26 -6.50
C VAL A 95 -4.71 6.78 -6.69
N PHE A 96 -4.37 7.86 -5.99
CA PHE A 96 -3.01 8.34 -5.89
C PHE A 96 -2.30 7.61 -4.75
N THR A 97 -1.08 7.15 -5.00
CA THR A 97 -0.27 6.51 -3.97
C THR A 97 1.08 7.17 -3.79
N LEU A 98 1.58 7.09 -2.57
CA LEU A 98 2.93 7.50 -2.22
C LEU A 98 3.56 6.45 -1.31
N ASP A 99 4.67 5.90 -1.77
CA ASP A 99 5.41 4.85 -1.09
C ASP A 99 6.66 5.46 -0.42
N GLY A 100 7.05 4.89 0.72
CA GLY A 100 8.30 5.25 1.40
C GLY A 100 8.19 6.50 2.26
N ASN A 101 8.57 7.67 1.72
CA ASN A 101 8.72 8.90 2.52
C ASN A 101 7.40 9.66 2.69
N LYS A 102 7.07 9.98 3.94
CA LYS A 102 5.86 10.73 4.32
C LYS A 102 5.71 12.03 3.52
N PRO A 103 4.50 12.33 3.01
CA PRO A 103 4.26 13.58 2.30
C PRO A 103 4.45 14.77 3.25
N ASP A 104 5.17 15.80 2.79
CA ASP A 104 5.40 17.02 3.54
C ASP A 104 4.11 17.84 3.65
N GLY A 105 3.57 17.94 4.86
CA GLY A 105 2.32 18.63 5.16
C GLY A 105 2.35 20.15 4.90
N LYS A 106 3.52 20.77 4.73
CA LYS A 106 3.63 22.20 4.43
C LYS A 106 3.39 22.50 2.95
N ARG A 107 3.57 21.51 2.08
CA ARG A 107 3.45 21.66 0.62
C ARG A 107 2.01 21.90 0.17
N LYS A 108 1.87 22.71 -0.88
CA LYS A 108 0.57 23.06 -1.47
C LYS A 108 -0.17 21.82 -1.95
N LEU A 109 0.53 20.92 -2.66
CA LEU A 109 -0.05 19.68 -3.18
C LEU A 109 -0.59 18.78 -2.07
N THR A 110 0.17 18.56 -1.00
CA THR A 110 -0.29 17.78 0.17
C THR A 110 -1.55 18.38 0.79
N LYS A 111 -1.60 19.70 0.98
CA LYS A 111 -2.77 20.40 1.53
C LYS A 111 -3.99 20.27 0.61
N LEU A 112 -3.76 20.32 -0.69
CA LEU A 112 -4.80 20.17 -1.72
C LEU A 112 -5.43 18.76 -1.66
N PHE A 113 -4.61 17.71 -1.63
CA PHE A 113 -5.08 16.32 -1.50
C PHE A 113 -5.83 16.09 -0.18
N LYS A 114 -5.31 16.58 0.95
CA LYS A 114 -6.00 16.50 2.25
C LYS A 114 -7.40 17.12 2.24
N LYS A 115 -7.62 18.14 1.40
CA LYS A 115 -8.90 18.86 1.31
C LYS A 115 -9.90 18.19 0.36
N HIS A 116 -9.41 17.56 -0.71
CA HIS A 116 -10.24 17.17 -1.85
C HIS A 116 -10.23 15.66 -2.18
N SER A 117 -9.45 14.86 -1.45
CA SER A 117 -9.43 13.40 -1.61
C SER A 117 -9.77 12.69 -0.30
N ASP A 118 -10.18 11.42 -0.39
CA ASP A 118 -10.15 10.52 0.76
C ASP A 118 -8.66 10.20 1.07
N TYR A 119 -8.13 10.94 2.04
CA TYR A 119 -6.70 11.01 2.35
C TYR A 119 -6.35 10.07 3.49
N THR A 120 -5.68 8.96 3.18
CA THR A 120 -5.29 7.92 4.12
C THR A 120 -3.77 7.86 4.28
N ILE A 121 -3.30 7.90 5.53
CA ILE A 121 -1.89 7.67 5.90
C ILE A 121 -1.84 6.36 6.68
N HIS A 122 -1.03 5.42 6.19
CA HIS A 122 -0.59 4.25 6.94
C HIS A 122 0.88 4.45 7.30
N GLU A 123 1.16 4.86 8.54
CA GLU A 123 2.54 4.81 9.04
C GLU A 123 2.82 3.34 9.34
N GLY A 124 3.95 2.81 8.83
CA GLY A 124 4.35 1.44 9.12
C GLY A 124 4.33 1.18 10.62
N LEU A 125 4.04 -0.05 11.01
CA LEU A 125 3.95 -0.43 12.42
C LEU A 125 5.28 -0.15 13.12
N ASP A 126 5.23 0.52 14.26
CA ASP A 126 6.31 0.54 15.25
C ASP A 126 6.66 -0.92 15.61
N THR A 127 7.92 -1.22 15.93
CA THR A 127 8.32 -2.47 16.63
C THR A 127 7.36 -2.93 17.75
N GLN A 128 6.76 -2.01 18.52
CA GLN A 128 5.73 -2.31 19.51
C GLN A 128 4.42 -2.79 18.86
N ASP A 129 4.03 -2.17 17.75
CA ASP A 129 2.85 -2.55 16.97
C ASP A 129 3.03 -3.88 16.22
N ILE A 130 4.25 -4.22 15.80
CA ILE A 130 4.58 -5.52 15.18
C ILE A 130 4.34 -6.68 16.15
N ASN A 131 4.77 -6.53 17.40
CA ASN A 131 4.52 -7.53 18.44
C ASN A 131 3.02 -7.66 18.73
N GLY A 132 2.30 -6.53 18.78
CA GLY A 132 0.85 -6.52 18.92
C GLY A 132 0.16 -7.26 17.78
N LEU A 133 0.56 -6.98 16.54
CA LEU A 133 0.03 -7.65 15.35
C LEU A 133 0.32 -9.16 15.36
N LEU A 134 1.55 -9.55 15.71
CA LEU A 134 1.95 -10.96 15.80
C LEU A 134 1.07 -11.70 16.81
N GLN A 135 0.89 -11.13 18.02
CA GLN A 135 0.03 -11.72 19.05
C GLN A 135 -1.43 -11.81 18.61
N GLN A 136 -1.95 -10.76 17.97
CA GLN A 136 -3.30 -10.77 17.43
C GLN A 136 -3.49 -11.87 16.39
N LEU A 137 -2.55 -12.04 15.47
CA LEU A 137 -2.64 -13.04 14.41
C LEU A 137 -2.43 -14.47 14.93
N ILE A 138 -1.56 -14.68 15.91
CA ILE A 138 -1.42 -15.97 16.61
C ILE A 138 -2.76 -16.38 17.22
N HIS A 139 -3.41 -15.44 17.93
CA HIS A 139 -4.69 -15.68 18.58
C HIS A 139 -5.81 -15.94 17.56
N GLN A 140 -5.92 -15.11 16.51
CA GLN A 140 -6.94 -15.25 15.47
C GLN A 140 -6.85 -16.58 14.72
N ASN A 141 -5.65 -17.11 14.53
CA ASN A 141 -5.43 -18.37 13.81
C ASN A 141 -5.26 -19.57 14.76
N GLN A 142 -5.49 -19.39 16.07
CA GLN A 142 -5.42 -20.43 17.10
C GLN A 142 -4.09 -21.22 17.09
N LEU A 143 -2.99 -20.54 16.75
CA LEU A 143 -1.69 -21.19 16.64
C LEU A 143 -1.12 -21.49 18.02
N GLN A 144 -0.60 -22.70 18.22
CA GLN A 144 0.02 -23.12 19.47
C GLN A 144 1.54 -22.92 19.39
N LEU A 145 2.04 -21.74 19.79
CA LEU A 145 3.47 -21.45 19.81
C LEU A 145 4.02 -21.51 21.23
N SER A 146 5.21 -22.10 21.39
CA SER A 146 5.99 -21.96 22.62
C SER A 146 6.41 -20.51 22.87
N THR A 147 6.63 -20.13 24.14
CA THR A 147 7.06 -18.76 24.49
C THR A 147 8.35 -18.34 23.76
N GLU A 148 9.27 -19.29 23.57
CA GLU A 148 10.55 -19.01 22.90
C GLU A 148 10.38 -18.88 21.38
N ALA A 149 9.50 -19.68 20.77
CA ALA A 149 9.10 -19.51 19.37
C ALA A 149 8.48 -18.12 19.10
N GLN A 150 7.63 -17.64 20.01
CA GLN A 150 7.05 -16.28 19.90
C GLN A 150 8.12 -15.20 19.99
N ARG A 151 9.08 -15.33 20.92
CA ARG A 151 10.19 -14.39 21.06
C ARG A 151 11.08 -14.35 19.83
N LEU A 152 11.36 -15.50 19.22
CA LEU A 152 12.14 -15.57 18.00
C LEU A 152 11.40 -14.92 16.83
N LEU A 153 10.13 -15.23 16.62
CA LEU A 153 9.32 -14.60 15.57
C LEU A 153 9.27 -13.08 15.74
N ALA A 154 9.07 -12.57 16.96
CA ALA A 154 9.10 -11.14 17.27
C ALA A 154 10.44 -10.47 16.93
N ARG A 155 11.55 -11.22 17.00
CA ARG A 155 12.89 -10.71 16.68
C ARG A 155 13.20 -10.76 15.19
N PHE A 156 12.61 -11.71 14.46
CA PHE A 156 12.85 -11.88 13.02
C PHE A 156 11.87 -11.10 12.17
N CYS A 157 10.62 -10.96 12.59
CA CYS A 157 9.62 -10.19 11.88
C CYS A 157 9.81 -8.72 12.24
N VAL A 158 10.46 -7.96 11.35
CA VAL A 158 10.69 -6.52 11.54
C VAL A 158 9.66 -5.69 10.77
N THR A 159 8.99 -6.30 9.79
CA THR A 159 7.88 -5.70 9.05
C THR A 159 6.59 -6.50 9.22
N GLN A 160 5.45 -5.86 8.93
CA GLN A 160 4.18 -6.54 8.90
C GLN A 160 4.14 -7.64 7.83
N THR A 161 4.80 -7.44 6.69
CA THR A 161 4.90 -8.44 5.63
C THR A 161 5.58 -9.71 6.16
N ASP A 162 6.64 -9.56 6.95
CA ASP A 162 7.31 -10.70 7.59
C ASP A 162 6.36 -11.44 8.53
N VAL A 163 5.60 -10.70 9.37
CA VAL A 163 4.62 -11.28 10.28
C VAL A 163 3.56 -12.07 9.51
N VAL A 164 2.96 -11.47 8.48
CA VAL A 164 1.90 -12.11 7.70
C VAL A 164 2.42 -13.34 6.96
N ALA A 165 3.61 -13.25 6.36
CA ALA A 165 4.25 -14.36 5.66
C ALA A 165 4.58 -15.51 6.63
N ALA A 166 5.17 -15.20 7.78
CA ALA A 166 5.49 -16.19 8.81
C ALA A 166 4.21 -16.87 9.31
N ILE A 167 3.18 -16.09 9.65
CA ILE A 167 1.90 -16.62 10.13
C ILE A 167 1.22 -17.49 9.07
N ASN A 168 1.21 -17.08 7.79
CA ASN A 168 0.62 -17.90 6.73
C ASN A 168 1.33 -19.26 6.56
N LYS A 169 2.66 -19.31 6.73
CA LYS A 169 3.39 -20.57 6.74
C LYS A 169 3.07 -21.41 7.97
N LEU A 170 3.01 -20.78 9.15
CA LEU A 170 2.73 -21.46 10.42
C LEU A 170 1.32 -22.04 10.51
N LYS A 171 0.33 -21.42 9.84
CA LYS A 171 -1.03 -21.96 9.74
C LYS A 171 -1.13 -23.32 9.05
N LEU A 172 -0.14 -23.68 8.24
CA LEU A 172 -0.12 -24.95 7.51
C LEU A 172 0.45 -26.10 8.36
N ILE A 173 0.91 -25.81 9.57
CA ILE A 173 1.59 -26.76 10.45
C ILE A 173 0.62 -27.17 11.55
N GLU A 174 0.43 -28.48 11.70
CA GLU A 174 -0.38 -29.04 12.77
C GLU A 174 0.46 -29.27 14.04
N GLY A 175 -0.06 -28.87 15.19
CA GLY A 175 0.56 -29.11 16.50
C GLY A 175 1.32 -27.91 17.08
N THR A 176 2.12 -28.19 18.12
CA THR A 176 2.88 -27.16 18.83
C THR A 176 4.10 -26.73 18.01
N ILE A 177 4.16 -25.44 17.71
CA ILE A 177 5.29 -24.80 17.03
C ILE A 177 6.33 -24.44 18.07
N ASP A 178 7.51 -25.05 17.97
CA ASP A 178 8.65 -24.82 18.83
C ASP A 178 9.72 -23.92 18.17
N GLU A 179 10.77 -23.60 18.93
CA GLU A 179 11.89 -22.77 18.48
C GLU A 179 12.61 -23.38 17.27
N SER A 180 12.78 -24.70 17.23
CA SER A 180 13.47 -25.39 16.14
C SER A 180 12.74 -25.21 14.81
N LEU A 181 11.41 -25.24 14.85
CA LEU A 181 10.57 -25.05 13.68
C LEU A 181 10.61 -23.60 13.17
N VAL A 182 10.58 -22.63 14.09
CA VAL A 182 10.71 -21.20 13.75
C VAL A 182 12.07 -20.90 13.13
N ILE A 183 13.15 -21.46 13.67
CA ILE A 183 14.50 -21.27 13.12
C ILE A 183 14.58 -21.79 11.68
N LYS A 184 14.01 -22.97 11.39
CA LYS A 184 13.97 -23.52 10.01
C LYS A 184 13.18 -22.62 9.06
N LEU A 185 12.01 -22.17 9.47
CA LEU A 185 11.15 -21.26 8.69
C LEU A 185 11.81 -19.94 8.33
N VAL A 186 12.57 -19.38 9.27
CA VAL A 186 13.31 -18.13 9.10
C VAL A 186 14.57 -18.33 8.25
N SER A 187 15.23 -19.49 8.38
CA SER A 187 16.41 -19.83 7.56
C SER A 187 16.02 -19.96 6.09
N ASP A 188 14.90 -20.63 5.80
CA ASP A 188 14.34 -20.72 4.44
C ASP A 188 13.99 -19.34 3.86
N GLN A 189 13.51 -18.39 4.69
CA GLN A 189 13.22 -17.03 4.23
C GLN A 189 14.48 -16.27 3.81
N ARG A 190 15.59 -16.42 4.54
CA ARG A 190 16.87 -15.77 4.21
C ARG A 190 17.50 -16.36 2.96
N GLU A 191 17.44 -17.69 2.78
CA GLU A 191 17.91 -18.32 1.56
C GLU A 191 17.08 -17.86 0.35
N SER A 192 15.75 -17.79 0.46
CA SER A 192 14.91 -17.28 -0.63
C SER A 192 15.21 -15.82 -1.02
N MET A 193 15.59 -14.95 -0.08
CA MET A 193 15.99 -13.57 -0.40
C MET A 193 17.37 -13.47 -1.07
N ILE A 194 18.25 -14.46 -0.87
CA ILE A 194 19.58 -14.49 -1.52
C ILE A 194 19.45 -14.91 -2.99
N TYR A 195 18.43 -15.70 -3.34
CA TYR A 195 18.20 -16.16 -4.72
C TYR A 195 17.40 -15.17 -5.59
N GLU A 196 16.90 -14.07 -5.03
CA GLU A 196 16.19 -13.01 -5.76
C GLU A 196 17.05 -11.74 -6.03
N LEU A 197 18.37 -11.81 -5.77
CA LEU A 197 19.37 -10.77 -6.10
C LEU A 197 20.18 -11.15 -7.34
#